data_AF-A0A433QBP2-F1
#
_entry.id   AF-A0A433QBP2-F1
#
_cell.length_a   1.000
_cell.length_b   1.000
_cell.length_c   1.000
_cell.angle_alpha   90.00
_cell.angle_beta   90.00
_cell.angle_gamma   90.00
#
_symmetry.space_group_name_H-M   'P 1'
#
loop_
_entity.id
_entity.type
_entity.pdbx_description
1 polymer ?
#
loop_
_entity_poly.entity_id
_entity_poly.type
_entity_poly.pdbx_seq_one_letter_code
_entity_poly.pdbx_strand_id
1 'polypeptide(L)'
;MDLLDLKQQPAYGADVLRLWVAASEYTRDVTIGKTVMAHVSESMRKIRTTARFMLSNIDGFSEERMVNYADLKEIDKYMLYELYQFKKMVLEAYEEFNFNKDRLYADAKQGPSRLNVQSVLFRILNDYTIALAPIACHTAEEIYGHYKAATLTPRQSVFRVGWSQLNEEWNDDNLKLEWDTLKSLKSEVNQVLEYARQDKCVLLLAFSDDLEQSIKRVADT
;
A
#
# COMPACT_ATOMS: atom_id res chain seq x y z
N MET A 1 15.20 -39.21 -15.44
CA MET A 1 14.39 -38.34 -14.56
C MET A 1 15.35 -37.29 -14.03
N ASP A 2 15.55 -36.25 -14.82
CA ASP A 2 16.50 -35.18 -14.47
C ASP A 2 16.04 -34.53 -13.17
N LEU A 3 16.91 -34.60 -12.17
CA LEU A 3 16.83 -33.79 -10.98
C LEU A 3 16.72 -32.34 -11.43
N LEU A 4 15.58 -31.70 -11.17
CA LEU A 4 15.36 -30.27 -11.34
C LEU A 4 16.61 -29.54 -10.86
N ASP A 5 17.35 -28.92 -11.78
CA ASP A 5 18.50 -28.08 -11.42
C ASP A 5 17.96 -26.88 -10.63
N LEU A 6 17.99 -27.01 -9.31
CA LEU A 6 17.44 -26.04 -8.35
C LEU A 6 18.08 -24.66 -8.48
N LYS A 7 19.25 -24.54 -9.12
CA LYS A 7 19.87 -23.25 -9.46
C LYS A 7 19.17 -22.56 -10.63
N GLN A 8 18.61 -23.34 -11.56
CA GLN A 8 17.93 -22.84 -12.75
C GLN A 8 16.41 -22.71 -12.60
N GLN A 9 15.81 -23.38 -11.62
CA GLN A 9 14.40 -23.27 -11.24
C GLN A 9 14.29 -23.29 -9.71
N PRO A 10 14.51 -22.14 -9.03
CA PRO A 10 14.39 -22.09 -7.59
C PRO A 10 12.95 -22.39 -7.16
N ALA A 11 12.78 -23.07 -6.04
CA ALA A 11 11.47 -23.31 -5.47
C ALA A 11 10.87 -21.99 -4.96
N TYR A 12 9.88 -21.45 -5.67
CA TYR A 12 9.26 -20.16 -5.37
C TYR A 12 8.27 -20.19 -4.19
N GLY A 13 7.86 -21.38 -3.74
CA GLY A 13 6.90 -21.56 -2.64
C GLY A 13 5.42 -21.47 -3.07
N ALA A 14 4.53 -21.99 -2.23
CA ALA A 14 3.11 -22.14 -2.56
C ALA A 14 2.37 -20.81 -2.76
N ASP A 15 2.74 -19.77 -2.01
CA ASP A 15 2.08 -18.46 -2.12
C ASP A 15 2.42 -17.73 -3.43
N VAL A 16 3.64 -17.92 -3.96
CA VAL A 16 4.01 -17.35 -5.27
C VAL A 16 3.20 -18.00 -6.38
N LEU A 17 2.96 -19.32 -6.30
CA LEU A 17 2.10 -20.02 -7.26
C LEU A 17 0.65 -19.52 -7.18
N ARG A 18 0.10 -19.35 -5.98
CA ARG A 18 -1.26 -18.81 -5.82
C ARG A 18 -1.40 -17.38 -6.31
N LEU A 19 -0.39 -16.53 -6.03
CA LEU A 19 -0.36 -15.17 -6.56
C LEU A 19 -0.29 -15.17 -8.09
N TRP A 20 0.46 -16.10 -8.70
CA TRP A 20 0.46 -16.26 -10.14
C TRP A 20 -0.91 -16.64 -10.70
N VAL A 21 -1.60 -17.61 -10.08
CA VAL A 21 -2.97 -17.98 -10.48
C VAL A 21 -3.91 -16.78 -10.39
N ALA A 22 -3.86 -16.05 -9.27
CA ALA A 22 -4.72 -14.88 -9.06
C ALA A 22 -4.43 -13.74 -10.05
N ALA A 23 -3.18 -13.53 -10.44
CA ALA A 23 -2.77 -12.52 -11.42
C ALA A 23 -2.92 -12.97 -12.88
N SER A 24 -3.32 -14.23 -13.11
CA SER A 24 -3.48 -14.77 -14.45
C SER A 24 -4.90 -14.53 -14.94
N GLU A 25 -5.03 -14.08 -16.18
CA GLU A 25 -6.33 -14.02 -16.85
C GLU A 25 -6.82 -15.43 -17.16
N TYR A 26 -7.76 -15.93 -16.38
CA TYR A 26 -8.30 -17.30 -16.47
C TYR A 26 -9.19 -17.54 -17.70
N THR A 27 -9.56 -16.50 -18.44
CA THR A 27 -10.39 -16.60 -19.65
C THR A 27 -9.60 -17.03 -20.88
N ARG A 28 -8.26 -17.11 -20.78
CA ARG A 28 -7.34 -17.48 -21.86
C ARG A 28 -6.35 -18.53 -21.36
N ASP A 29 -5.68 -19.21 -22.29
CA ASP A 29 -4.61 -20.13 -21.95
C ASP A 29 -3.49 -19.41 -21.21
N VAL A 30 -3.18 -19.90 -20.00
CA VAL A 30 -2.19 -19.27 -19.13
C VAL A 30 -0.82 -19.90 -19.35
N THR A 31 0.18 -19.08 -19.66
CA THR A 31 1.57 -19.55 -19.80
C THR A 31 2.31 -19.50 -18.47
N ILE A 32 2.98 -20.61 -18.12
CA ILE A 32 3.90 -20.67 -16.97
C ILE A 32 5.34 -20.86 -17.45
N GLY A 33 6.25 -20.04 -16.93
CA GLY A 33 7.67 -20.09 -17.30
C GLY A 33 8.56 -19.42 -16.27
N LYS A 34 9.88 -19.66 -16.36
CA LYS A 34 10.86 -19.15 -15.38
C LYS A 34 10.78 -17.63 -15.21
N THR A 35 10.66 -16.88 -16.31
CA THR A 35 10.57 -15.42 -16.31
C THR A 35 9.30 -14.92 -15.62
N VAL A 36 8.15 -15.54 -15.90
CA VAL A 36 6.87 -15.19 -15.27
C VAL A 36 6.94 -15.47 -13.76
N MET A 37 7.43 -16.65 -13.37
CA MET A 37 7.57 -17.00 -11.95
C MET A 37 8.54 -16.08 -11.20
N ALA A 38 9.66 -15.69 -11.83
CA ALA A 38 10.59 -14.74 -11.25
C ALA A 38 9.94 -13.36 -11.03
N HIS A 39 9.13 -12.88 -11.97
CA HIS A 39 8.38 -11.63 -11.83
C HIS A 39 7.33 -11.70 -10.71
N VAL A 40 6.59 -12.80 -10.62
CA VAL A 40 5.60 -13.00 -9.53
C VAL A 40 6.31 -13.12 -8.18
N SER A 41 7.46 -13.78 -8.12
CA SER A 41 8.28 -13.87 -6.91
C SER A 41 8.76 -12.50 -6.43
N GLU A 42 9.21 -11.63 -7.35
CA GLU A 42 9.59 -10.26 -7.01
C GLU A 42 8.38 -9.44 -6.55
N SER A 43 7.23 -9.61 -7.20
CA SER A 43 5.96 -9.03 -6.73
C SER A 43 5.62 -9.47 -5.30
N MET A 44 5.83 -10.74 -4.95
CA MET A 44 5.62 -11.26 -3.60
C MET A 44 6.65 -10.70 -2.60
N ARG A 45 7.91 -10.50 -3.05
CA ARG A 45 8.95 -9.87 -2.24
C ARG A 45 8.60 -8.42 -1.90
N LYS A 46 8.05 -7.66 -2.85
CA LYS A 46 7.55 -6.30 -2.65
C LYS A 46 6.41 -6.29 -1.63
N ILE A 47 5.41 -7.15 -1.79
CA ILE A 47 4.31 -7.36 -0.82
C ILE A 47 4.86 -7.55 0.60
N ARG A 48 5.79 -8.50 0.78
CA ARG A 48 6.38 -8.79 2.11
C ARG A 48 7.22 -7.63 2.65
N THR A 49 7.91 -6.91 1.78
CA THR A 49 8.73 -5.77 2.20
C THR A 49 7.87 -4.62 2.69
N THR A 50 6.76 -4.33 2.02
CA THR A 50 5.78 -3.33 2.47
C THR A 50 5.15 -3.75 3.79
N ALA A 51 4.73 -5.01 3.94
CA ALA A 51 4.22 -5.55 5.21
C ALA A 51 5.24 -5.41 6.34
N ARG A 52 6.50 -5.75 6.09
CA ARG A 52 7.60 -5.58 7.05
C ARG A 52 7.79 -4.12 7.43
N PHE A 53 7.78 -3.21 6.47
CA PHE A 53 7.88 -1.77 6.74
C PHE A 53 6.74 -1.31 7.64
N MET A 54 5.49 -1.68 7.33
CA MET A 54 4.34 -1.34 8.18
C MET A 54 4.49 -1.89 9.60
N LEU A 55 4.80 -3.19 9.72
CA LEU A 55 5.06 -3.87 11.00
C LEU A 55 6.13 -3.17 11.84
N SER A 56 7.26 -2.80 11.23
CA SER A 56 8.33 -2.08 11.92
C SER A 56 7.93 -0.69 12.41
N ASN A 57 6.99 -0.02 11.73
CA ASN A 57 6.51 1.29 12.15
C ASN A 57 5.42 1.22 13.23
N ILE A 58 4.72 0.09 13.36
CA ILE A 58 3.73 -0.17 14.43
C ILE A 58 4.34 -0.91 15.64
N ASP A 59 5.67 -1.06 15.68
CA ASP A 59 6.33 -1.67 16.84
C ASP A 59 6.01 -0.89 18.13
N GLY A 60 5.55 -1.63 19.14
CA GLY A 60 5.06 -1.09 20.40
C GLY A 60 3.77 -0.25 20.31
N PHE A 61 2.98 -0.35 19.23
CA PHE A 61 1.62 0.20 19.12
C PHE A 61 0.57 -0.76 19.71
N SER A 62 -0.54 -0.23 20.22
CA SER A 62 -1.70 -1.02 20.65
C SER A 62 -2.98 -0.33 20.18
N GLU A 63 -3.99 -1.10 19.82
CA GLU A 63 -5.26 -0.58 19.30
C GLU A 63 -5.98 0.37 20.29
N GLU A 64 -5.73 0.21 21.60
CA GLU A 64 -6.18 1.13 22.66
C GLU A 64 -5.68 2.58 22.49
N ARG A 65 -4.57 2.79 21.78
CA ARG A 65 -3.98 4.10 21.51
C ARG A 65 -4.40 4.65 20.15
N MET A 66 -5.41 4.05 19.51
CA MET A 66 -5.94 4.58 18.26
C MET A 66 -6.52 5.98 18.44
N VAL A 67 -6.27 6.82 17.45
CA VAL A 67 -6.82 8.17 17.36
C VAL A 67 -8.16 8.11 16.60
N ASN A 68 -9.17 8.83 17.10
CA ASN A 68 -10.48 8.92 16.46
C ASN A 68 -10.38 9.66 15.12
N TYR A 69 -11.26 9.33 14.18
CA TYR A 69 -11.25 9.92 12.83
C TYR A 69 -11.27 11.46 12.85
N ALA A 70 -12.08 12.07 13.72
CA ALA A 70 -12.19 13.52 13.85
C ALA A 70 -10.84 14.20 14.17
N ASP A 71 -10.02 13.53 14.99
CA ASP A 71 -8.74 14.04 15.52
C ASP A 71 -7.54 13.72 14.61
N LEU A 72 -7.76 13.01 13.50
CA LEU A 72 -6.73 12.73 12.51
C LEU A 72 -6.41 13.98 11.68
N LYS A 73 -5.16 14.09 11.23
CA LYS A 73 -4.75 15.12 10.27
C LYS A 73 -5.37 14.85 8.91
N GLU A 74 -5.49 15.88 8.08
CA GLU A 74 -6.05 15.77 6.73
C GLU A 74 -5.34 14.73 5.86
N ILE A 75 -4.00 14.67 5.92
CA ILE A 75 -3.23 13.62 5.23
C ILE A 75 -3.59 12.21 5.72
N ASP A 76 -3.80 12.04 7.03
CA ASP A 76 -4.14 10.74 7.61
C ASP A 76 -5.60 10.35 7.25
N LYS A 77 -6.51 11.33 7.21
CA LYS A 77 -7.89 11.14 6.72
C LYS A 77 -7.90 10.76 5.24
N TYR A 78 -7.04 11.37 4.44
CA TYR A 78 -6.90 11.05 3.03
C TYR A 78 -6.38 9.63 2.80
N MET A 79 -5.41 9.19 3.60
CA MET A 79 -4.95 7.81 3.56
C MET A 79 -6.05 6.81 3.94
N LEU A 80 -6.98 7.16 4.84
CA LEU A 80 -8.14 6.33 5.15
C LEU A 80 -9.19 6.32 4.03
N TYR A 81 -9.38 7.43 3.33
CA TYR A 81 -10.20 7.50 2.12
C TYR A 81 -9.65 6.56 1.03
N GLU A 82 -8.35 6.60 0.75
CA GLU A 82 -7.71 5.70 -0.21
C GLU A 82 -7.85 4.22 0.22
N LEU A 83 -7.72 3.93 1.52
CA LEU A 83 -7.97 2.60 2.07
C LEU A 83 -9.44 2.16 1.87
N TYR A 84 -10.41 3.05 2.08
CA TYR A 84 -11.82 2.78 1.83
C TYR A 84 -12.06 2.42 0.37
N GLN A 85 -11.53 3.20 -0.58
CA GLN A 85 -11.66 2.93 -2.01
C GLN A 85 -11.00 1.61 -2.40
N PHE A 86 -9.80 1.33 -1.87
CA PHE A 86 -9.13 0.05 -2.08
C PHE A 86 -9.99 -1.12 -1.59
N LYS A 87 -10.53 -1.02 -0.37
CA LYS A 87 -11.36 -2.08 0.22
C LYS A 87 -12.65 -2.31 -0.57
N LYS A 88 -13.31 -1.23 -1.00
CA LYS A 88 -14.49 -1.30 -1.86
C LYS A 88 -14.17 -2.01 -3.17
N MET A 89 -13.09 -1.60 -3.85
CA MET A 89 -12.62 -2.24 -5.07
C MET A 89 -12.32 -3.74 -4.86
N VAL A 90 -11.66 -4.10 -3.76
CA VAL A 90 -11.35 -5.50 -3.45
C VAL A 90 -12.64 -6.31 -3.25
N LEU A 91 -13.59 -5.80 -2.46
CA LEU A 91 -14.87 -6.49 -2.23
C LEU A 91 -15.63 -6.71 -3.54
N GLU A 92 -15.76 -5.66 -4.37
CA GLU A 92 -16.38 -5.74 -5.70
C GLU A 92 -15.65 -6.74 -6.61
N ALA A 93 -14.31 -6.73 -6.62
CA ALA A 93 -13.49 -7.67 -7.39
C ALA A 93 -13.69 -9.13 -6.97
N TYR A 94 -13.88 -9.40 -5.66
CA TYR A 94 -14.20 -10.74 -5.17
C TYR A 94 -15.63 -11.18 -5.54
N GLU A 95 -16.60 -10.25 -5.52
CA GLU A 95 -17.97 -10.52 -5.97
C GLU A 95 -18.04 -10.80 -7.49
N GLU A 96 -17.21 -10.13 -8.28
CA GLU A 96 -17.14 -10.27 -9.74
C GLU A 96 -16.12 -11.32 -10.23
N PHE A 97 -15.43 -12.03 -9.32
CA PHE A 97 -14.34 -12.97 -9.64
C PHE A 97 -13.19 -12.37 -10.48
N ASN A 98 -12.98 -11.05 -10.40
CA ASN A 98 -12.01 -10.32 -11.22
C ASN A 98 -10.82 -9.82 -10.39
N PHE A 99 -9.78 -10.64 -10.26
CA PHE A 99 -8.62 -10.37 -9.40
C PHE A 99 -7.54 -9.47 -10.02
N ASN A 100 -7.76 -8.92 -11.23
CA ASN A 100 -6.73 -8.26 -12.05
C ASN A 100 -6.67 -6.71 -11.93
N LYS A 101 -7.13 -6.11 -10.83
CA LYS A 101 -7.03 -4.64 -10.63
C LYS A 101 -5.95 -4.25 -9.61
N ASP A 102 -5.19 -3.24 -10.00
CA ASP A 102 -3.81 -2.97 -9.60
C ASP A 102 -3.61 -2.20 -8.29
N ARG A 103 -2.34 -2.17 -7.87
CA ARG A 103 -1.74 -1.68 -6.62
C ARG A 103 -1.49 -0.17 -6.57
N LEU A 104 -1.54 0.44 -5.37
CA LEU A 104 -0.99 1.78 -5.11
C LEU A 104 -0.18 1.91 -3.80
N TYR A 105 0.72 2.90 -3.85
CA TYR A 105 1.89 3.19 -3.02
C TYR A 105 1.60 4.02 -1.75
N ALA A 106 2.50 3.99 -0.77
CA ALA A 106 2.54 4.93 0.36
C ALA A 106 3.98 5.40 0.67
N ASP A 107 4.15 6.68 1.03
CA ASP A 107 5.41 7.36 1.37
C ASP A 107 5.42 7.90 2.83
N ALA A 108 6.57 8.42 3.30
CA ALA A 108 7.14 8.18 4.65
C ALA A 108 7.06 9.24 5.79
N LYS A 109 7.28 8.72 7.03
CA LYS A 109 8.01 9.10 8.28
C LYS A 109 7.98 10.51 8.98
N GLN A 110 7.40 10.46 10.20
CA GLN A 110 7.84 10.95 11.55
C GLN A 110 7.59 12.41 12.03
N GLY A 111 6.97 12.52 13.22
CA GLY A 111 6.64 13.70 14.05
C GLY A 111 5.56 13.33 15.10
N PRO A 112 5.02 14.21 15.96
CA PRO A 112 3.88 13.92 16.88
C PRO A 112 2.63 13.35 16.18
N SER A 113 2.61 13.45 14.84
CA SER A 113 1.87 12.65 13.85
C SER A 113 2.00 11.13 13.97
N ARG A 114 2.90 10.59 14.80
CA ARG A 114 3.26 9.16 14.79
C ARG A 114 2.09 8.27 15.22
N LEU A 115 1.27 8.68 16.21
CA LEU A 115 0.11 7.89 16.62
C LEU A 115 -0.99 7.88 15.56
N ASN A 116 -1.21 9.00 14.86
CA ASN A 116 -2.15 9.08 13.75
C ASN A 116 -1.71 8.16 12.61
N VAL A 117 -0.46 8.28 12.18
CA VAL A 117 0.13 7.45 11.13
C VAL A 117 0.16 5.97 11.55
N GLN A 118 0.48 5.65 12.80
CA GLN A 118 0.44 4.27 13.29
C GLN A 118 -0.97 3.69 13.32
N SER A 119 -1.97 4.50 13.68
CA SER A 119 -3.38 4.10 13.67
C SER A 119 -3.84 3.81 12.24
N VAL A 120 -3.50 4.68 11.29
CA VAL A 120 -3.80 4.47 9.86
C VAL A 120 -3.03 3.28 9.30
N LEU A 121 -1.72 3.17 9.57
CA LEU A 121 -0.88 2.05 9.12
C LEU A 121 -1.36 0.72 9.68
N PHE A 122 -1.80 0.66 10.93
CA PHE A 122 -2.37 -0.55 11.51
C PHE A 122 -3.67 -0.94 10.80
N ARG A 123 -4.56 0.01 10.51
CA ARG A 123 -5.79 -0.24 9.74
C ARG A 123 -5.47 -0.75 8.34
N ILE A 124 -4.55 -0.08 7.64
CA ILE A 124 -4.09 -0.49 6.30
C ILE A 124 -3.49 -1.89 6.37
N LEU A 125 -2.57 -2.16 7.31
CA LEU A 125 -1.93 -3.46 7.45
C LEU A 125 -2.95 -4.57 7.74
N ASN A 126 -3.94 -4.31 8.58
CA ASN A 126 -4.96 -5.28 8.92
C ASN A 126 -5.84 -5.63 7.71
N ASP A 127 -6.38 -4.61 7.04
CA ASP A 127 -7.23 -4.82 5.86
C ASP A 127 -6.42 -5.42 4.69
N TYR A 128 -5.15 -5.03 4.55
CA TYR A 128 -4.22 -5.62 3.59
C TYR A 128 -3.98 -7.12 3.87
N THR A 129 -3.78 -7.50 5.13
CA THR A 129 -3.53 -8.89 5.51
C THR A 129 -4.78 -9.75 5.31
N ILE A 130 -5.97 -9.21 5.59
CA ILE A 130 -7.25 -9.88 5.34
C ILE A 130 -7.49 -10.05 3.83
N ALA A 131 -7.24 -9.03 3.03
CA ALA A 131 -7.37 -9.08 1.56
C ALA A 131 -6.37 -10.06 0.91
N LEU A 132 -5.17 -10.18 1.49
CA LEU A 132 -4.13 -11.09 1.03
C LEU A 132 -4.42 -12.55 1.42
N ALA A 133 -5.17 -12.79 2.51
CA ALA A 133 -5.36 -14.11 3.09
C ALA A 133 -5.85 -15.19 2.10
N PRO A 134 -6.83 -14.92 1.21
CA PRO A 134 -7.30 -15.92 0.24
C PRO A 134 -6.25 -16.29 -0.82
N ILE A 135 -5.30 -15.39 -1.11
CA ILE A 135 -4.29 -15.55 -2.17
C ILE A 135 -2.98 -16.10 -1.59
N ALA A 136 -2.38 -15.42 -0.62
CA ALA A 136 -1.11 -15.81 -0.01
C ALA A 136 -1.32 -16.24 1.44
N CYS A 137 -1.90 -17.43 1.62
CA CYS A 137 -2.40 -17.87 2.91
C CYS A 137 -1.32 -18.01 4.00
N HIS A 138 -0.11 -18.48 3.64
CA HIS A 138 0.97 -18.64 4.63
C HIS A 138 1.56 -17.30 5.02
N THR A 139 1.77 -16.42 4.04
CA THR A 139 2.33 -15.09 4.27
C THR A 139 1.36 -14.22 5.08
N ALA A 140 0.05 -14.29 4.79
CA ALA A 140 -0.95 -13.59 5.57
C ALA A 140 -0.99 -14.08 7.03
N GLU A 141 -0.90 -15.40 7.26
CA GLU A 141 -0.86 -15.96 8.62
C GLU A 141 0.43 -15.55 9.36
N GLU A 142 1.59 -15.52 8.68
CA GLU A 142 2.86 -15.04 9.23
C GLU A 142 2.76 -13.56 9.65
N ILE A 143 2.25 -12.69 8.77
CA ILE A 143 2.06 -11.26 9.06
C ILE A 143 1.10 -11.08 10.23
N TYR A 144 -0.05 -11.79 10.21
CA TYR A 144 -1.04 -11.74 11.28
C TYR A 144 -0.44 -12.18 12.62
N GLY A 145 0.38 -13.23 12.65
CA GLY A 145 1.07 -13.70 13.84
C GLY A 145 1.93 -12.61 14.51
N HIS A 146 2.50 -11.69 13.73
CA HIS A 146 3.32 -10.60 14.25
C HIS A 146 2.53 -9.45 14.89
N TYR A 147 1.40 -9.04 14.31
CA TYR A 147 0.63 -7.90 14.84
C TYR A 147 -0.59 -8.28 15.67
N LYS A 148 -1.03 -9.55 15.66
CA LYS A 148 -2.21 -10.03 16.41
C LYS A 148 -2.19 -9.63 17.89
N ALA A 149 -1.01 -9.59 18.52
CA ALA A 149 -0.88 -9.20 19.93
C ALA A 149 -1.20 -7.72 20.19
N ALA A 150 -1.17 -6.87 19.16
CA ALA A 150 -1.52 -5.45 19.24
C ALA A 150 -3.02 -5.17 19.07
N THR A 151 -3.81 -6.17 18.64
CA THR A 151 -5.26 -6.08 18.43
C THR A 151 -6.02 -6.30 19.75
N LEU A 152 -7.10 -5.56 19.98
CA LEU A 152 -8.00 -5.66 21.14
C LEU A 152 -8.71 -7.01 21.23
N THR A 153 -9.09 -7.59 20.09
CA THR A 153 -9.81 -8.88 20.02
C THR A 153 -9.10 -9.90 19.12
N PRO A 154 -7.95 -10.44 19.55
CA PRO A 154 -7.13 -11.31 18.72
C PRO A 154 -7.84 -12.65 18.44
N ARG A 155 -8.12 -12.93 17.17
CA ARG A 155 -8.59 -14.25 16.72
C ARG A 155 -7.42 -15.23 16.60
N GLN A 156 -7.69 -16.53 16.66
CA GLN A 156 -6.64 -17.55 16.57
C GLN A 156 -5.84 -17.46 15.27
N SER A 157 -6.49 -17.21 14.13
CA SER A 157 -5.90 -17.12 12.78
C SER A 157 -6.59 -16.03 11.96
N VAL A 158 -5.91 -15.52 10.94
CA VAL A 158 -6.45 -14.48 10.04
C VAL A 158 -7.73 -14.95 9.34
N PHE A 159 -7.84 -16.23 9.02
CA PHE A 159 -9.02 -16.82 8.35
C PHE A 159 -10.30 -16.81 9.21
N ARG A 160 -10.18 -16.53 10.51
CA ARG A 160 -11.32 -16.43 11.45
C ARG A 160 -11.73 -15.00 11.79
N VAL A 161 -11.04 -14.02 11.21
CA VAL A 161 -11.34 -12.59 11.38
C VAL A 161 -12.54 -12.21 10.51
N GLY A 162 -12.59 -12.72 9.27
CA GLY A 162 -13.62 -12.35 8.29
C GLY A 162 -13.35 -10.98 7.65
N TRP A 163 -14.16 -10.61 6.65
CA TRP A 163 -14.07 -9.29 6.02
C TRP A 163 -14.51 -8.19 6.98
N SER A 164 -13.72 -7.13 7.08
CA SER A 164 -14.07 -5.95 7.86
C SER A 164 -15.16 -5.15 7.14
N GLN A 165 -16.09 -4.52 7.89
CA GLN A 165 -17.13 -3.67 7.29
C GLN A 165 -16.54 -2.37 6.73
N LEU A 166 -17.09 -1.88 5.61
CA LEU A 166 -16.76 -0.57 5.08
C LEU A 166 -17.21 0.51 6.08
N ASN A 167 -16.33 1.46 6.38
CA ASN A 167 -16.72 2.62 7.17
C ASN A 167 -17.06 3.78 6.23
N GLU A 168 -18.34 4.07 6.08
CA GLU A 168 -18.86 5.15 5.24
C GLU A 168 -18.30 6.53 5.63
N GLU A 169 -17.90 6.73 6.89
CA GLU A 169 -17.28 7.98 7.35
C GLU A 169 -15.97 8.31 6.63
N TRP A 170 -15.32 7.31 6.01
CA TRP A 170 -14.08 7.51 5.26
C TRP A 170 -14.31 7.89 3.81
N ASN A 171 -15.55 7.82 3.32
CA ASN A 171 -15.91 8.13 1.93
C ASN A 171 -16.20 9.62 1.75
N ASP A 172 -15.15 10.45 1.83
CA ASP A 172 -15.22 11.88 1.61
C ASP A 172 -14.71 12.28 0.21
N ASP A 173 -15.64 12.48 -0.72
CA ASP A 173 -15.35 12.88 -2.10
C ASP A 173 -14.77 14.31 -2.22
N ASN A 174 -15.03 15.19 -1.25
CA ASN A 174 -14.46 16.55 -1.27
C ASN A 174 -12.96 16.50 -1.00
N LEU A 175 -12.58 15.67 -0.03
CA LEU A 175 -11.18 15.41 0.29
C LEU A 175 -10.44 14.88 -0.94
N LYS A 176 -11.04 13.98 -1.72
CA LYS A 176 -10.43 13.49 -2.96
C LYS A 176 -10.09 14.62 -3.93
N LEU A 177 -11.01 15.54 -4.17
CA LEU A 177 -10.84 16.63 -5.13
C LEU A 177 -9.69 17.57 -4.73
N GLU A 178 -9.59 17.90 -3.44
CA GLU A 178 -8.50 18.70 -2.88
C GLU A 178 -7.14 18.02 -3.06
N TRP A 179 -7.07 16.72 -2.76
CA TRP A 179 -5.83 15.96 -2.86
C TRP A 179 -5.43 15.63 -4.30
N ASP A 180 -6.37 15.49 -5.23
CA ASP A 180 -6.09 15.36 -6.66
C ASP A 180 -5.40 16.63 -7.21
N THR A 181 -5.84 17.80 -6.74
CA THR A 181 -5.21 19.09 -7.05
C THR A 181 -3.80 19.20 -6.47
N LEU A 182 -3.59 18.71 -5.24
CA LEU A 182 -2.25 18.66 -4.63
C LEU A 182 -1.32 17.67 -5.33
N LYS A 183 -1.85 16.53 -5.81
CA LYS A 183 -1.07 15.54 -6.56
C LYS A 183 -0.64 16.05 -7.92
N SER A 184 -1.51 16.77 -8.64
CA SER A 184 -1.14 17.38 -9.92
C SER A 184 -0.01 18.39 -9.73
N LEU A 185 -0.14 19.27 -8.72
CA LEU A 185 0.92 20.22 -8.36
C LEU A 185 2.22 19.51 -7.96
N LYS A 186 2.15 18.45 -7.15
CA LYS A 186 3.33 17.65 -6.78
C LYS A 186 3.99 17.02 -8.01
N SER A 187 3.19 16.55 -8.97
CA SER A 187 3.70 15.97 -10.22
C SER A 187 4.46 17.02 -11.04
N GLU A 188 3.90 18.22 -11.18
CA GLU A 188 4.53 19.34 -11.87
C GLU A 188 5.84 19.75 -11.17
N VAL A 189 5.82 19.90 -9.85
CA VAL A 189 7.00 20.22 -9.05
C VAL A 189 8.07 19.13 -9.19
N ASN A 190 7.68 17.85 -9.10
CA ASN A 190 8.63 16.74 -9.28
C ASN A 190 9.23 16.71 -10.69
N GLN A 191 8.45 17.06 -11.71
CA GLN A 191 8.95 17.16 -13.07
C GLN A 191 9.98 18.28 -13.21
N VAL A 192 9.71 19.46 -12.62
CA VAL A 192 10.65 20.58 -12.57
C VAL A 192 11.91 20.21 -11.78
N LEU A 193 11.78 19.52 -10.63
CA LEU A 193 12.90 19.04 -9.85
C LEU A 193 13.76 18.01 -10.61
N GLU A 194 13.13 17.14 -11.40
CA GLU A 194 13.86 16.15 -12.20
C GLU A 194 14.60 16.82 -13.37
N TYR A 195 14.02 17.84 -14.01
CA TYR A 195 14.74 18.67 -14.99
C TYR A 195 15.94 19.39 -14.33
N ALA A 196 15.74 20.01 -13.17
CA ALA A 196 16.83 20.66 -12.43
C ALA A 196 17.94 19.68 -12.02
N ARG A 197 17.58 18.42 -11.72
CA ARG A 197 18.54 17.35 -11.40
C ARG A 197 19.37 16.91 -12.61
N GLN A 198 18.77 16.88 -13.80
CA GLN A 198 19.45 16.52 -15.06
C GLN A 198 20.46 17.58 -15.49
N ASP A 199 20.17 18.86 -15.24
CA ASP A 199 21.04 19.98 -15.60
C ASP A 199 22.24 20.17 -14.63
N LYS A 200 22.43 19.27 -13.64
CA LYS A 200 23.48 19.34 -12.59
C LYS A 200 23.50 20.68 -11.82
N CYS A 201 22.47 21.51 -11.97
CA CYS A 201 22.40 22.82 -11.36
C CYS A 201 21.66 22.73 -10.02
N VAL A 202 22.44 22.93 -8.96
CA VAL A 202 22.01 23.41 -7.65
C VAL A 202 21.50 22.35 -6.66
N LEU A 203 22.46 21.68 -6.02
CA LEU A 203 22.43 21.59 -4.57
C LEU A 203 22.90 22.95 -4.01
N LEU A 204 22.00 23.62 -3.27
CA LEU A 204 22.24 24.52 -2.13
C LEU A 204 22.03 26.04 -2.20
N LEU A 205 21.84 26.76 -3.32
CA LEU A 205 21.76 28.25 -3.22
C LEU A 205 20.71 29.02 -4.05
N ALA A 206 19.91 28.41 -4.93
CA ALA A 206 18.97 29.17 -5.79
C ALA A 206 17.49 29.11 -5.35
N PHE A 207 17.16 28.38 -4.28
CA PHE A 207 15.77 28.05 -3.93
C PHE A 207 14.99 29.14 -3.17
N SER A 208 15.58 30.29 -2.80
CA SER A 208 14.80 31.36 -2.14
C SER A 208 14.05 32.24 -3.15
N ASP A 209 14.67 32.58 -4.28
CA ASP A 209 14.18 33.72 -5.08
C ASP A 209 13.23 33.29 -6.21
N ASP A 210 13.47 32.14 -6.84
CA ASP A 210 12.66 31.66 -7.96
C ASP A 210 11.34 31.00 -7.52
N LEU A 211 11.31 30.41 -6.33
CA LEU A 211 10.09 29.81 -5.78
C LEU A 211 9.10 30.90 -5.33
N GLU A 212 9.59 31.98 -4.70
CA GLU A 212 8.75 33.14 -4.35
C GLU A 212 8.14 33.83 -5.58
N GLN A 213 8.89 33.95 -6.67
CA GLN A 213 8.37 34.55 -7.91
C GLN A 213 7.33 33.66 -8.61
N SER A 214 7.54 32.35 -8.59
CA SER A 214 6.61 31.40 -9.22
C SER A 214 5.31 31.27 -8.44
N ILE A 215 5.36 31.32 -7.10
CA ILE A 215 4.17 31.34 -6.24
C ILE A 215 3.38 32.65 -6.42
N LYS A 216 4.04 33.80 -6.54
CA LYS A 216 3.37 35.09 -6.80
C LYS A 216 2.62 35.13 -8.13
N ARG A 217 3.17 34.53 -9.19
CA ARG A 217 2.49 34.49 -10.51
C ARG A 217 1.21 33.64 -10.50
N VAL A 218 1.17 32.58 -9.69
CA VAL A 218 -0.01 31.71 -9.57
C VAL A 218 -1.06 32.33 -8.64
N ALA A 219 -0.66 33.15 -7.67
CA ALA A 219 -1.59 33.85 -6.77
C ALA A 219 -2.27 35.08 -7.41
N ASP A 220 -1.70 35.65 -8.47
CA ASP A 220 -2.23 36.83 -9.18
C ASP A 220 -3.11 36.48 -10.40
N THR A 221 -3.49 35.20 -10.58
CA THR A 221 -4.43 34.73 -11.64
C THR A 221 -5.67 34.11 -11.00
#